data_AF-A0A7J5D522-F1
#
_entry.id   AF-A0A7J5D522-F1
#
_cell.length_a   1.000
_cell.length_b   1.000
_cell.length_c   1.000
_cell.angle_alpha   90.00
_cell.angle_beta   90.00
_cell.angle_gamma   90.00
#
_symmetry.space_group_name_H-M   'P 1'
#
loop_
_entity.id
_entity.type
_entity.pdbx_description
1 polymer ?
#
loop_
_entity_poly.entity_id
_entity_poly.type
_entity_poly.pdbx_seq_one_letter_code
_entity_poly.pdbx_strand_id
1 'polypeptide(L)'
;MECKSCSSTNVERLSHYWQSLPAESPLRASYAPPGEVQASYWVALLATLLGIVAVTSGAVVLGLLVAVGGLAWGAVVYRSVQAYELSLADWNARTICLACTGQF
;
A
#
# COMPACT_ATOMS: atom_id res chain seq x y z
N MET A 1 3.62 24.97 14.70
CA MET A 1 4.02 23.84 15.57
C MET A 1 5.52 23.91 15.71
N GLU A 2 6.05 23.78 16.92
CA GLU A 2 7.50 23.82 17.15
C GLU A 2 8.07 22.39 17.12
N CYS A 3 9.18 22.21 16.42
CA CYS A 3 9.90 20.95 16.40
C CYS A 3 10.50 20.65 17.78
N LYS A 4 10.14 19.52 18.39
CA LYS A 4 10.67 19.13 19.71
C LYS A 4 12.19 18.91 19.75
N SER A 5 12.81 18.59 18.61
CA SER A 5 14.25 18.31 18.52
C SER A 5 15.10 19.57 18.45
N CYS A 6 14.67 20.59 17.71
CA CYS A 6 15.46 21.80 17.44
C CYS A 6 14.75 23.12 17.73
N SER A 7 13.56 23.09 18.34
CA SER A 7 12.71 24.26 18.68
C SER A 7 12.41 25.20 17.50
N SER A 8 12.60 24.73 16.25
CA SER A 8 12.30 25.51 15.05
C SER A 8 10.81 25.45 14.72
N THR A 9 10.28 26.54 14.19
CA THR A 9 8.90 26.66 13.69
C THR A 9 8.74 26.13 12.26
N ASN A 10 9.84 25.81 11.57
CA ASN A 10 9.84 25.26 10.21
C ASN A 10 9.51 23.76 10.23
N VAL A 11 8.23 23.45 10.41
CA VAL A 11 7.67 22.09 10.37
C VAL A 11 6.68 21.99 9.22
N GLU A 12 6.82 20.96 8.40
CA GLU A 12 5.99 20.71 7.22
C GLU A 12 5.51 19.25 7.20
N ARG A 13 4.42 18.98 6.48
CA ARG A 13 3.98 17.60 6.23
C ARG A 13 4.97 16.90 5.32
N LEU A 14 5.36 15.69 5.68
CA LEU A 14 6.32 14.90 4.91
C LEU A 14 5.83 14.66 3.47
N SER A 15 4.53 14.41 3.30
CA SER A 15 3.92 14.20 1.99
C SER A 15 4.01 15.42 1.07
N HIS A 16 3.80 16.62 1.62
CA HIS A 16 3.90 17.86 0.84
C HIS A 16 5.36 18.19 0.52
N TYR A 17 6.27 18.01 1.49
CA TYR A 17 7.71 18.15 1.27
C TYR A 17 8.22 17.19 0.19
N TRP A 18 7.81 15.91 0.22
CA TRP A 18 8.21 14.94 -0.79
C TRP A 18 7.72 15.31 -2.20
N GLN A 19 6.51 15.83 -2.32
CA GLN A 19 5.94 16.29 -3.60
C GLN A 19 6.67 17.52 -4.17
N SER A 20 7.17 18.40 -3.30
CA SER A 20 7.91 19.60 -3.73
C SER A 20 9.38 19.33 -4.08
N LEU A 21 9.93 18.18 -3.69
CA LEU A 21 11.29 17.79 -4.07
C LEU A 21 11.40 17.51 -5.58
N PRO A 22 12.47 17.98 -6.25
CA PRO A 22 12.71 17.65 -7.65
C PRO A 22 13.01 16.15 -7.81
N ALA A 23 12.78 15.61 -9.01
CA ALA A 23 12.88 14.17 -9.28
C ALA A 23 14.30 13.64 -9.05
N GLU A 24 15.31 14.45 -9.33
CA GLU A 24 16.74 14.18 -9.16
C GLU A 24 17.25 14.32 -7.71
N SER A 25 16.43 14.77 -6.76
CA SER A 25 16.88 14.94 -5.37
C SER A 25 17.13 13.58 -4.69
N PRO A 26 18.31 13.35 -4.09
CA PRO A 26 18.59 12.11 -3.35
C PRO A 26 17.65 11.92 -2.15
N LEU A 27 17.13 13.02 -1.58
CA LEU A 27 16.18 12.99 -0.46
C LEU A 27 14.82 12.44 -0.87
N ARG A 28 14.47 12.51 -2.16
CA ARG A 28 13.18 12.02 -2.66
C ARG A 28 13.08 10.51 -2.54
N ALA A 29 14.18 9.78 -2.67
CA ALA A 29 14.21 8.34 -2.43
C ALA A 29 14.11 8.01 -0.93
N SER A 30 14.75 8.80 -0.06
CA SER A 30 14.75 8.57 1.39
C SER A 30 13.40 8.82 2.05
N TYR A 31 12.59 9.73 1.50
CA TYR A 31 11.27 10.09 2.05
C TYR A 31 10.10 9.53 1.23
N ALA A 32 10.36 8.59 0.32
CA ALA A 32 9.36 8.03 -0.56
C ALA A 32 8.17 7.41 0.22
N PRO A 33 6.95 7.49 -0.33
CA PRO A 33 5.82 6.76 0.22
C PRO A 33 6.09 5.25 0.21
N PRO A 34 5.39 4.47 1.07
CA PRO A 34 5.47 3.02 1.01
C PRO A 34 5.12 2.53 -0.41
N GLY A 35 5.79 1.46 -0.86
CA GLY A 35 5.58 0.93 -2.20
C GLY A 35 4.14 0.45 -2.39
N GLU A 36 3.51 0.87 -3.49
CA GLU A 36 2.15 0.46 -3.83
C GLU A 36 2.06 -1.06 -3.93
N VAL A 37 1.07 -1.65 -3.24
CA VAL A 37 0.74 -3.05 -3.44
C VAL A 37 0.07 -3.16 -4.81
N GLN A 38 0.82 -3.61 -5.82
CA GLN A 38 0.24 -4.00 -7.10
C GLN A 38 -0.64 -5.23 -6.90
N ALA A 39 -1.90 -5.00 -6.55
CA ALA A 39 -2.93 -6.02 -6.58
C ALA A 39 -3.16 -6.40 -8.05
N SER A 40 -2.45 -7.43 -8.51
CA SER A 40 -2.59 -7.93 -9.88
C SER A 40 -3.95 -8.63 -10.02
N TYR A 41 -4.89 -7.95 -10.69
CA TYR A 41 -6.24 -8.45 -10.97
C TYR A 41 -6.25 -9.68 -11.89
N TRP A 42 -5.12 -10.05 -12.48
CA TRP A 42 -4.97 -11.26 -13.29
C TRP A 42 -5.38 -12.53 -12.55
N VAL A 43 -5.11 -12.61 -11.24
CA VAL A 43 -5.50 -13.77 -10.43
C VAL A 43 -7.02 -13.85 -10.28
N ALA A 44 -7.69 -12.70 -10.09
CA ALA A 44 -9.16 -12.66 -10.05
C ALA A 44 -9.78 -13.06 -11.39
N LEU A 45 -9.17 -12.65 -12.50
CA LEU A 45 -9.61 -12.97 -13.85
C LEU A 45 -9.47 -14.47 -14.15
N LEU A 46 -8.33 -15.07 -13.78
CA LEU A 46 -8.10 -16.52 -13.87
C LEU A 46 -9.06 -17.32 -12.99
N ALA A 47 -9.28 -16.88 -11.75
CA ALA A 47 -10.21 -17.55 -10.83
C ALA A 47 -11.65 -17.53 -11.37
N THR A 48 -12.07 -16.42 -11.99
CA THR A 48 -13.40 -16.30 -12.61
C THR A 48 -13.55 -17.25 -13.80
N LEU A 49 -12.54 -17.34 -14.67
CA LEU A 49 -12.52 -18.29 -15.79
C LEU A 49 -12.58 -19.75 -15.31
N LEU A 50 -11.79 -20.11 -14.29
CA LEU A 50 -11.80 -21.45 -13.70
C LEU A 50 -13.15 -21.79 -13.06
N GLY A 51 -13.79 -20.82 -12.40
CA GLY A 51 -15.14 -20.98 -11.85
C GLY A 51 -16.17 -21.30 -12.94
N ILE A 52 -16.14 -20.57 -14.06
CA ILE A 52 -17.06 -20.82 -15.19
C ILE A 52 -16.89 -22.23 -15.76
N VAL A 53 -15.64 -22.68 -15.93
CA VAL A 53 -15.33 -24.04 -16.44
C VAL A 53 -15.74 -25.14 -15.45
N ALA A 54 -15.60 -24.90 -14.15
CA ALA A 54 -15.99 -25.86 -13.12
C ALA A 54 -17.52 -26.04 -13.02
N VAL A 55 -18.30 -24.96 -13.17
CA VAL A 55 -19.77 -25.01 -13.16
C VAL A 55 -20.31 -25.76 -14.38
N THR A 56 -19.71 -25.56 -15.56
CA THR A 56 -20.18 -26.20 -16.81
C THR A 56 -19.82 -27.68 -16.92
N SER A 57 -18.85 -28.18 -16.15
CA SER A 57 -18.39 -29.57 -16.19
C SER A 57 -19.09 -30.51 -15.19
N GLY A 58 -20.00 -30.00 -14.35
CA GLY A 58 -20.69 -30.80 -13.32
C GLY A 58 -19.77 -31.27 -12.17
N ALA A 59 -18.52 -30.83 -12.15
CA ALA A 59 -17.53 -31.19 -11.14
C ALA A 59 -17.65 -30.30 -9.90
N VAL A 60 -18.71 -30.52 -9.11
CA VAL A 60 -19.03 -29.72 -7.91
C VAL A 60 -17.87 -29.63 -6.92
N VAL A 61 -17.10 -30.72 -6.74
CA VAL A 61 -15.94 -30.76 -5.83
C VAL A 61 -14.78 -29.87 -6.32
N LEU A 62 -14.53 -29.83 -7.63
CA LEU A 62 -13.53 -28.94 -8.21
C LEU A 62 -13.96 -27.47 -8.08
N GLY A 63 -15.24 -27.18 -8.30
CA GLY A 63 -15.80 -25.84 -8.06
C GLY A 63 -15.61 -25.38 -6.62
N LEU A 64 -15.80 -26.28 -5.65
CA LEU A 64 -15.64 -25.97 -4.23
C LEU A 64 -14.17 -25.70 -3.85
N LEU A 65 -13.22 -26.47 -4.41
CA LEU A 65 -11.79 -26.22 -4.20
C LEU A 65 -11.33 -24.88 -4.78
N VAL A 66 -11.82 -24.51 -5.97
CA VAL A 66 -11.55 -23.19 -6.57
C VAL A 66 -12.14 -22.08 -5.71
N ALA A 67 -13.35 -22.24 -5.19
CA ALA A 67 -13.97 -21.25 -4.31
C ALA A 67 -13.17 -21.06 -3.01
N VAL A 68 -12.75 -22.14 -2.35
CA VAL A 68 -11.91 -22.07 -1.14
C VAL A 68 -10.55 -21.45 -1.45
N GLY A 69 -9.93 -21.81 -2.56
CA GLY A 69 -8.67 -21.21 -3.02
C GLY A 69 -8.81 -19.72 -3.29
N GLY A 70 -9.91 -19.31 -3.94
CA GLY A 70 -10.24 -17.90 -4.19
C GLY A 70 -10.46 -17.10 -2.91
N LEU A 71 -11.15 -17.66 -1.92
CA LEU A 71 -11.36 -17.03 -0.61
C LEU A 71 -10.04 -16.87 0.15
N ALA A 72 -9.20 -17.90 0.16
CA ALA A 72 -7.89 -17.85 0.83
C ALA A 72 -6.98 -16.79 0.18
N TRP A 73 -6.90 -16.76 -1.15
CA TRP A 73 -6.14 -15.74 -1.88
C TRP A 73 -6.68 -14.34 -1.64
N GLY A 74 -8.01 -14.18 -1.73
CA GLY A 74 -8.69 -12.91 -1.46
C GLY A 74 -8.39 -12.37 -0.06
N ALA A 75 -8.36 -13.24 0.95
CA ALA A 75 -8.01 -12.86 2.32
C ALA A 75 -6.54 -12.40 2.45
N VAL A 76 -5.61 -13.02 1.74
CA VAL A 76 -4.19 -12.60 1.72
C VAL A 76 -4.03 -11.22 1.07
N VAL A 77 -4.66 -11.00 -0.09
CA VAL A 77 -4.63 -9.71 -0.79
C VAL A 77 -5.31 -8.62 0.05
N TYR A 78 -6.44 -8.93 0.70
CA TYR A 78 -7.10 -7.98 1.58
C TYR A 78 -6.19 -7.53 2.72
N ARG A 79 -5.47 -8.46 3.36
CA ARG A 79 -4.52 -8.13 4.43
C ARG A 79 -3.34 -7.29 3.94
N SER A 80 -2.81 -7.54 2.74
CA SER A 80 -1.71 -6.74 2.20
C SER A 80 -2.14 -5.33 1.87
N VAL A 81 -3.34 -5.14 1.31
CA VAL A 81 -3.92 -3.81 1.06
C VAL A 81 -4.16 -3.06 2.37
N GLN A 82 -4.73 -3.72 3.39
CA GLN A 82 -4.94 -3.10 4.71
C GLN A 82 -3.62 -2.66 5.36
N ALA A 83 -2.59 -3.50 5.31
CA ALA A 83 -1.27 -3.15 5.84
C ALA A 83 -0.65 -1.96 5.08
N TYR A 84 -0.84 -1.90 3.76
CA TYR A 84 -0.42 -0.78 2.94
C TYR A 84 -1.17 0.51 3.29
N GLU A 85 -2.49 0.48 3.40
CA GLU A 85 -3.31 1.63 3.77
C GLU A 85 -2.91 2.21 5.12
N LEU A 86 -2.65 1.36 6.12
CA LEU A 86 -2.14 1.78 7.43
C LEU A 86 -0.76 2.45 7.30
N SER A 87 0.17 1.84 6.58
CA SER A 87 1.51 2.41 6.38
C SER A 87 1.46 3.76 5.63
N LEU A 88 0.53 3.89 4.68
CA LEU A 88 0.32 5.11 3.90
C LEU A 88 -0.35 6.20 4.75
N ALA A 89 -1.29 5.83 5.61
CA ALA A 89 -1.92 6.74 6.55
C ALA A 89 -0.90 7.28 7.55
N ASP A 90 -0.06 6.40 8.12
CA ASP A 90 1.04 6.79 9.00
C ASP A 90 2.03 7.70 8.28
N TRP A 91 2.42 7.37 7.05
CA TRP A 91 3.32 8.21 6.25
C TRP A 91 2.71 9.59 5.96
N ASN A 92 1.42 9.66 5.63
CA ASN A 92 0.72 10.93 5.38
C ASN A 92 0.57 11.80 6.64
N ALA A 93 0.49 11.18 7.81
CA ALA A 93 0.41 11.86 9.10
C ALA A 93 1.77 12.41 9.57
N ARG A 94 2.89 11.86 9.06
CA ARG A 94 4.24 12.29 9.43
C ARG A 94 4.53 13.73 9.06
N THR A 95 5.27 14.36 9.93
CA THR A 95 5.81 15.71 9.75
C THR A 95 7.33 15.68 9.77
N ILE A 96 7.95 16.61 9.06
CA ILE A 96 9.40 16.79 9.03
C ILE A 96 9.74 18.21 9.45
N CYS A 97 10.79 18.35 10.25
CA CYS A 97 11.36 19.66 10.53
C CYS A 97 12.49 19.96 9.54
N LEU A 98 12.37 21.06 8.79
CA LEU A 98 13.35 21.43 7.78
C LEU A 98 14.65 21.96 8.38
N ALA A 99 14.64 22.42 9.63
CA ALA A 99 15.83 22.96 10.29
C ALA A 99 16.79 21.87 10.82
N CYS A 100 16.26 20.71 11.22
CA CYS A 100 17.05 19.64 11.83
C CYS A 100 16.76 18.24 11.27
N THR A 101 16.00 18.16 10.18
CA THR A 101 15.63 16.93 9.43
C THR A 101 14.99 15.81 10.25
N GLY A 102 14.58 16.10 11.49
CA GLY A 102 13.85 15.18 12.35
C GLY A 102 12.44 14.91 11.82
N GLN A 103 12.02 13.65 11.89
CA GLN A 103 10.67 13.19 11.52
C GLN A 103 9.85 12.87 12.79
N PHE A 104 8.57 13.21 12.78
CA PHE A 104 7.65 12.99 13.90
C PHE A 104 6.25 12.64 13.43
#